data_AF-A0A5C8BQU1-F1
#
_entry.id   AF-A0A5C8BQU1-F1
#
_cell.length_a   1.000
_cell.length_b   1.000
_cell.length_c   1.000
_cell.angle_alpha   90.00
_cell.angle_beta   90.00
_cell.angle_gamma   90.00
#
_symmetry.space_group_name_H-M   'P 1'
#
loop_
_entity.id
_entity.type
_entity.pdbx_description
1 polymer ?
#
loop_
_entity_poly.entity_id
_entity_poly.type
_entity_poly.pdbx_seq_one_letter_code
_entity_poly.pdbx_strand_id
1 'polypeptide(L)'
;ADGMIHTVKKSLADYGDKIDASEKEKIEAAIKAVEEAIQGDDKELIEAKTQELMTASQKIGEMMYADQQQAGAAGAAGAEQASGSAPKDDVIDAEYTEVNDKK
;
A
#
# COMPACT_ATOMS: atom_id res chain seq x y z
N ALA A 1 -6.17 3.71 12.85
CA ALA A 1 -6.74 4.10 11.56
C ALA A 1 -6.02 5.32 10.97
N ASP A 2 -5.77 6.39 11.74
CA ASP A 2 -5.09 7.62 11.29
C ASP A 2 -3.72 7.38 10.63
N GLY A 3 -2.88 6.53 11.24
CA GLY A 3 -1.57 6.19 10.68
C GLY A 3 -1.67 5.56 9.29
N MET A 4 -2.66 4.69 9.07
CA MET A 4 -2.92 4.06 7.76
C MET A 4 -3.35 5.11 6.74
N ILE A 5 -4.29 6.00 7.12
CA ILE A 5 -4.76 7.09 6.24
C ILE A 5 -3.58 7.95 5.78
N HIS A 6 -2.71 8.35 6.70
CA HIS A 6 -1.58 9.20 6.38
C HIS A 6 -0.59 8.52 5.41
N THR A 7 -0.26 7.26 5.67
CA THR A 7 0.61 6.47 4.77
C THR A 7 0.00 6.35 3.38
N VAL A 8 -1.28 5.95 3.27
CA VAL A 8 -1.93 5.79 1.96
C VAL A 8 -2.08 7.13 1.24
N LYS A 9 -2.43 8.23 1.93
CA LYS A 9 -2.47 9.58 1.33
C LYS A 9 -1.13 9.98 0.73
N LYS A 10 -0.03 9.72 1.45
CA LYS A 10 1.31 9.99 0.96
C LYS A 10 1.60 9.15 -0.29
N SER A 11 1.39 7.84 -0.21
CA SER A 11 1.65 6.96 -1.34
C SER A 11 0.74 7.27 -2.55
N LEU A 12 -0.47 7.77 -2.34
CA LEU A 12 -1.35 8.24 -3.42
C LEU A 12 -0.87 9.56 -4.04
N ALA A 13 -0.18 10.42 -3.29
CA ALA A 13 0.49 11.58 -3.85
C ALA A 13 1.72 11.18 -4.68
N ASP A 14 2.48 10.18 -4.23
CA ASP A 14 3.73 9.75 -4.86
C ASP A 14 3.51 8.82 -6.08
N TYR A 15 2.50 7.94 -6.00
CA TYR A 15 2.24 6.90 -7.00
C TYR A 15 0.85 6.98 -7.63
N GLY A 16 -0.02 7.89 -7.21
CA GLY A 16 -1.39 8.01 -7.72
C GLY A 16 -1.47 8.34 -9.20
N ASP A 17 -0.41 8.88 -9.80
CA ASP A 17 -0.31 9.13 -11.24
C ASP A 17 0.18 7.89 -12.02
N LYS A 18 0.66 6.85 -11.33
CA LYS A 18 1.10 5.57 -11.91
C LYS A 18 0.01 4.50 -11.89
N ILE A 19 -1.14 4.77 -11.26
CA ILE A 19 -2.31 3.89 -11.23
C ILE A 19 -3.44 4.46 -12.08
N ASP A 20 -4.40 3.61 -12.42
CA ASP A 20 -5.60 4.04 -13.13
C ASP A 20 -6.46 4.98 -12.27
N ALA A 21 -7.13 5.93 -12.94
CA ALA A 21 -8.01 6.89 -12.26
C ALA A 21 -9.10 6.22 -11.41
N SER A 22 -9.64 5.08 -11.88
CA SER A 22 -10.65 4.33 -11.12
C SER A 22 -10.07 3.71 -9.84
N GLU A 23 -8.80 3.31 -9.82
CA GLU A 23 -8.16 2.82 -8.59
C GLU A 23 -7.86 3.97 -7.64
N LYS A 24 -7.37 5.11 -8.16
CA LYS A 24 -7.15 6.33 -7.39
C LYS A 24 -8.44 6.77 -6.67
N GLU A 25 -9.54 6.86 -7.40
CA GLU A 25 -10.85 7.24 -6.84
C GLU A 25 -11.33 6.26 -5.76
N LYS A 26 -11.13 4.95 -5.94
CA LYS A 26 -11.49 3.94 -4.92
C LYS A 26 -10.70 4.14 -3.63
N ILE A 27 -9.40 4.42 -3.74
CA ILE A 27 -8.55 4.64 -2.57
C ILE A 27 -8.93 5.95 -1.86
N GLU A 28 -9.18 7.03 -2.61
CA GLU A 28 -9.64 8.31 -2.05
C GLU A 28 -11.00 8.16 -1.34
N ALA A 29 -11.92 7.38 -1.90
CA ALA A 29 -13.19 7.07 -1.26
C ALA A 29 -13.01 6.25 0.03
N ALA A 30 -12.14 5.23 0.01
CA ALA A 30 -11.85 4.41 1.19
C ALA A 30 -11.18 5.23 2.30
N ILE A 31 -10.26 6.13 1.95
CA ILE A 31 -9.64 7.08 2.88
C ILE A 31 -10.72 7.91 3.60
N LYS A 32 -11.64 8.52 2.84
CA LYS A 32 -12.73 9.30 3.41
C LYS A 32 -13.63 8.47 4.31
N ALA A 33 -13.96 7.23 3.90
CA ALA A 33 -14.78 6.33 4.70
C ALA A 33 -14.12 5.98 6.05
N VAL A 34 -12.79 5.81 6.08
CA VAL A 34 -12.05 5.62 7.34
C VAL A 34 -12.06 6.92 8.15
N GLU A 35 -11.84 8.08 7.53
CA GLU A 35 -11.88 9.40 8.20
C GLU A 35 -13.25 9.69 8.84
N GLU A 36 -14.34 9.32 8.18
CA GLU A 36 -15.69 9.43 8.72
C GLU A 36 -15.93 8.41 9.84
N ALA A 37 -15.46 7.17 9.67
CA ALA A 37 -15.63 6.12 10.69
C ALA A 37 -14.91 6.47 12.00
N ILE A 38 -13.70 7.04 11.94
CA ILE A 38 -12.95 7.45 13.14
C ILE A 38 -13.54 8.68 13.85
N GLN A 39 -14.39 9.45 13.17
CA GLN A 39 -15.15 10.53 13.80
C GLN A 39 -16.31 10.01 14.64
N GLY A 40 -16.74 8.76 14.40
CA GLY A 40 -17.67 8.04 15.27
C GLY A 40 -16.95 7.15 16.29
N ASP A 41 -17.74 6.42 17.07
CA ASP A 41 -17.26 5.52 18.13
C ASP A 41 -17.44 4.03 17.78
N ASP A 42 -17.78 3.71 16.53
CA ASP A 42 -18.01 2.32 16.09
C ASP A 42 -16.69 1.65 15.68
N LYS A 43 -16.13 0.90 16.62
CA LYS A 43 -14.86 0.19 16.41
C LYS A 43 -14.95 -0.87 15.31
N GLU A 44 -16.07 -1.59 15.20
CA GLU A 44 -16.25 -2.60 14.15
C GLU A 44 -16.28 -1.94 12.77
N LEU A 45 -16.95 -0.79 12.66
CA LEU A 45 -16.97 0.01 11.44
C LEU A 45 -15.58 0.53 11.08
N ILE A 46 -14.83 1.07 12.07
CA ILE A 46 -13.45 1.55 11.85
C ILE A 46 -12.55 0.42 11.36
N GLU A 47 -12.65 -0.77 11.96
CA GLU A 47 -11.87 -1.94 11.54
C GLU A 47 -12.25 -2.37 10.12
N ALA A 48 -13.54 -2.48 9.81
CA ALA A 48 -14.02 -2.82 8.47
C ALA A 48 -13.54 -1.82 7.40
N LYS A 49 -13.66 -0.51 7.67
CA LYS A 49 -13.19 0.54 6.74
C LYS A 49 -11.68 0.55 6.60
N THR A 50 -10.94 0.29 7.68
CA THR A 50 -9.48 0.20 7.62
C THR A 50 -9.04 -0.99 6.77
N GLN A 51 -9.76 -2.13 6.84
CA GLN A 51 -9.52 -3.29 5.97
C GLN A 51 -9.86 -2.97 4.51
N GLU A 52 -10.99 -2.32 4.23
CA GLU A 52 -11.34 -1.84 2.88
C GLU A 52 -10.24 -0.93 2.30
N LEU A 53 -9.73 0.01 3.11
CA LEU A 53 -8.62 0.89 2.73
C LEU A 53 -7.35 0.08 2.41
N MET A 54 -7.00 -0.90 3.23
CA MET A 54 -5.86 -1.81 2.95
C MET A 54 -6.04 -2.55 1.63
N THR A 55 -7.23 -3.11 1.36
CA THR A 55 -7.51 -3.81 0.10
C THR A 55 -7.43 -2.87 -1.10
N ALA A 56 -8.03 -1.68 -1.02
CA ALA A 56 -7.99 -0.70 -2.09
C ALA A 56 -6.56 -0.19 -2.36
N SER A 57 -5.75 -0.06 -1.33
CA SER A 57 -4.36 0.44 -1.42
C SER A 57 -3.32 -0.62 -1.75
N GLN A 58 -3.72 -1.88 -1.99
CA GLN A 58 -2.77 -2.96 -2.36
C GLN A 58 -1.91 -2.58 -3.56
N LYS A 59 -2.49 -2.02 -4.62
CA LYS A 59 -1.75 -1.62 -5.83
C LYS A 59 -0.63 -0.62 -5.53
N ILE A 60 -0.94 0.37 -4.70
CA ILE A 60 0.03 1.38 -4.27
C ILE A 60 1.05 0.79 -3.30
N GLY A 61 0.63 -0.15 -2.44
CA GLY A 61 1.50 -0.89 -1.53
C GLY A 61 2.58 -1.69 -2.27
N GLU A 62 2.22 -2.33 -3.39
CA GLU A 62 3.18 -3.04 -4.26
C GLU A 62 4.26 -2.09 -4.81
N MET A 63 3.86 -0.91 -5.28
CA MET A 63 4.81 0.10 -5.79
C MET A 63 5.67 0.69 -4.69
N MET A 64 5.09 0.99 -3.52
CA MET A 64 5.83 1.49 -2.37
C MET A 64 6.86 0.47 -1.90
N TYR A 65 6.52 -0.82 -1.89
CA TYR A 65 7.43 -1.89 -1.50
C TYR A 65 8.57 -2.04 -2.51
N ALA A 66 8.28 -1.98 -3.82
CA ALA A 66 9.30 -2.01 -4.87
C ALA A 66 10.28 -0.81 -4.76
N ASP A 67 9.78 0.39 -4.50
CA ASP A 67 10.59 1.60 -4.31
C ASP A 67 11.42 1.53 -3.02
N GLN A 68 10.82 1.03 -1.94
CA GLN A 68 11.50 0.83 -0.65
C GLN A 68 12.58 -0.25 -0.71
N GLN A 69 12.40 -1.27 -1.56
CA GLN A 69 13.41 -2.30 -1.81
C GLN A 69 14.60 -1.74 -2.60
N GLN A 70 14.38 -0.78 -3.51
CA GLN A 70 15.45 -0.02 -4.16
C GLN A 70 16.15 0.97 -3.21
N ALA A 71 15.42 1.53 -2.23
CA ALA A 71 15.96 2.51 -1.28
C ALA A 71 16.76 1.91 -0.10
N GLY A 72 16.73 0.59 0.09
CA GLY A 72 17.50 -0.08 1.15
C GLY A 72 16.96 0.15 2.57
N ALA A 73 16.20 -0.82 3.06
CA ALA A 73 16.16 -1.25 4.48
C ALA A 73 15.84 -0.21 5.58
N ALA A 74 14.99 0.80 5.34
CA ALA A 74 14.49 1.66 6.41
C ALA A 74 12.99 1.96 6.26
N GLY A 75 12.14 1.06 6.77
CA GLY A 75 10.69 1.32 6.79
C GLY A 75 9.78 0.12 6.99
N ALA A 76 10.19 -0.94 7.69
CA ALA A 76 9.29 -2.02 8.09
C ALA A 76 8.44 -1.60 9.32
N ALA A 77 7.63 -0.55 9.15
CA ALA A 77 6.68 -0.11 10.14
C ALA A 77 5.39 0.35 9.45
N GLY A 78 4.49 -0.60 9.18
CA GLY A 78 3.10 -0.23 8.92
C GLY A 78 2.33 -1.08 7.90
N ALA A 79 2.46 -2.41 7.87
CA ALA A 79 1.45 -3.26 7.22
C ALA A 79 1.49 -4.75 7.64
N GLU A 80 2.04 -5.11 8.79
CA GLU A 80 2.05 -6.51 9.24
C GLU A 80 1.34 -6.67 10.58
N GLN A 81 0.00 -6.75 10.51
CA GLN A 81 -0.71 -7.69 11.37
C GLN A 81 -2.01 -8.16 10.70
N ALA A 82 -1.90 -9.20 9.84
CA ALA A 82 -2.97 -10.15 9.61
C ALA A 82 -2.40 -11.48 9.06
N SER A 83 -2.09 -12.38 9.99
CA SER A 83 -2.11 -13.85 9.89
C SER A 83 -1.34 -14.60 8.79
N GLY A 84 -0.31 -15.34 9.22
CA GLY A 84 -0.13 -16.74 8.80
C GLY A 84 1.20 -17.12 8.16
N SER A 85 2.12 -17.63 8.98
CA SER A 85 3.14 -18.65 8.67
C SER A 85 3.85 -18.65 7.30
N ALA A 86 5.08 -18.11 7.25
CA ALA A 86 6.28 -18.82 6.77
C ALA A 86 7.51 -17.89 6.77
N PRO A 87 8.68 -18.32 7.28
CA PRO A 87 9.96 -17.77 6.85
C PRO A 87 10.44 -18.61 5.68
N LYS A 88 10.36 -18.12 4.44
CA LYS A 88 11.15 -18.64 3.31
C LYS A 88 11.42 -17.56 2.27
N ASP A 89 12.71 -17.34 2.09
CA ASP A 89 13.40 -17.09 0.81
C ASP A 89 12.95 -15.89 -0.02
N ASP A 90 13.79 -14.84 0.04
CA ASP A 90 14.63 -14.42 -1.10
C ASP A 90 14.33 -15.09 -2.44
N VAL A 91 13.23 -14.73 -3.10
CA VAL A 91 13.17 -14.76 -4.57
C VAL A 91 12.26 -13.62 -5.02
N ILE A 92 12.82 -12.42 -5.12
CA ILE A 92 12.30 -11.46 -6.10
C ILE A 92 13.03 -11.81 -7.39
N ASP A 93 12.25 -12.39 -8.30
CA ASP A 93 12.65 -12.78 -9.65
C ASP A 93 13.26 -11.56 -10.34
N ALA A 94 14.58 -11.56 -10.45
CA ALA A 94 15.33 -10.56 -11.19
C ALA A 94 15.10 -10.76 -12.69
N GLU A 95 13.90 -10.43 -13.18
CA GLU A 95 13.70 -10.16 -14.60
C GLU A 95 14.23 -8.77 -14.92
N TYR A 96 15.54 -8.57 -14.73
CA TYR A 96 16.27 -7.48 -15.35
C TYR A 96 16.44 -7.83 -16.83
N THR A 97 15.44 -7.43 -17.61
CA THR A 97 15.55 -7.39 -19.07
C THR A 97 16.46 -6.21 -19.45
N GLU A 98 17.79 -6.38 -19.34
CA GLU A 98 18.71 -5.53 -20.11
C GLU A 98 18.71 -6.02 -21.56
N VAL A 99 17.85 -5.38 -22.35
CA VAL A 99 17.86 -5.47 -23.80
C VAL A 99 19.04 -4.67 -24.33
N ASN A 100 19.99 -5.36 -24.95
CA ASN A 100 20.93 -4.89 -25.97
C ASN A 100 21.70 -3.58 -25.72
N ASP A 101 23.02 -3.67 -25.58
CA ASP A 101 23.87 -2.75 -26.34
C ASP A 101 25.16 -3.39 -26.86
N LYS A 102 25.59 -2.85 -27.99
CA LYS A 102 26.49 -3.41 -29.00
C LYS A 102 27.95 -3.49 -28.57
N LYS A 103 28.64 -4.57 -28.97
CA LYS A 103 29.86 -4.51 -29.82
C LYS A 103 30.35 -5.86 -30.28
#